data_AF-A0A956VRJ5-F1
#
_entry.id   AF-A0A956VRJ5-F1
#
_cell.length_a   1.000
_cell.length_b   1.000
_cell.length_c   1.000
_cell.angle_alpha   90.00
_cell.angle_beta   90.00
_cell.angle_gamma   90.00
#
_symmetry.space_group_name_H-M   'P 1'
#
loop_
_entity.id
_entity.type
_entity.pdbx_description
1 polymer ?
#
loop_
_entity_poly.entity_id
_entity_poly.type
_entity_poly.pdbx_seq_one_letter_code
_entity_poly.pdbx_strand_id
1 'polypeptide(L)'
;MTLSLTLDEGRDDLGFYLDLARRLQVGVERPLVVVDIGCGTGELAVALAARGCAVTGVEPSPAMLAAARVRPGADRVRWIEGDASALEVSDASVDLVVMTGHVAQVISDEDAWRSTLES
;
A
#
# COMPACT_ATOMS: atom_id res chain seq x y z
N MET A 1 -38.33 -10.10 7.87
CA MET A 1 -37.50 -8.90 8.10
C MET A 1 -36.08 -9.31 7.79
N THR A 2 -35.69 -9.19 6.52
CA THR A 2 -34.38 -9.60 6.03
C THR A 2 -33.43 -8.44 6.24
N LEU A 3 -32.46 -8.59 7.15
CA LEU A 3 -31.36 -7.65 7.29
C LEU A 3 -30.51 -7.76 6.02
N SER A 4 -30.68 -6.80 5.11
CA SER A 4 -29.71 -6.55 4.05
C SER A 4 -28.49 -5.95 4.73
N LEU A 5 -27.49 -6.78 4.97
CA LEU A 5 -26.12 -6.31 5.21
C LEU A 5 -25.63 -5.82 3.84
N THR A 6 -25.92 -4.57 3.50
CA THR A 6 -25.03 -3.82 2.62
C THR A 6 -23.72 -3.72 3.39
N LEU A 7 -22.81 -4.65 3.14
CA LEU A 7 -21.39 -4.41 3.37
C LEU A 7 -21.10 -3.11 2.64
N ASP A 8 -20.63 -2.10 3.35
CA ASP A 8 -20.18 -0.87 2.71
C ASP A 8 -19.14 -1.28 1.66
N GLU A 9 -19.45 -1.09 0.38
CA GLU A 9 -18.56 -1.51 -0.72
C GLU A 9 -17.34 -0.57 -0.86
N GLY A 10 -17.24 0.44 0.01
CA GLY A 10 -16.11 1.36 0.11
C GLY A 10 -15.02 0.89 1.08
N ARG A 11 -13.76 1.22 0.75
CA ARG A 11 -12.63 1.12 1.68
C ARG A 11 -12.66 2.28 2.67
N ASP A 12 -13.47 2.16 3.72
CA ASP A 12 -13.60 3.18 4.79
C ASP A 12 -12.29 3.43 5.54
N ASP A 13 -11.37 2.48 5.51
CA ASP A 13 -10.07 2.53 6.18
C ASP A 13 -9.07 3.48 5.52
N LEU A 14 -9.23 3.84 4.24
CA LEU A 14 -8.26 4.68 3.51
C LEU A 14 -8.05 6.04 4.17
N GLY A 15 -9.13 6.62 4.72
CA GLY A 15 -9.08 7.94 5.37
C GLY A 15 -8.02 8.00 6.48
N PHE A 16 -7.86 6.91 7.23
CA PHE A 16 -6.85 6.81 8.28
C PHE A 16 -5.42 6.91 7.72
N TYR A 17 -5.10 6.12 6.70
CA TYR A 17 -3.75 6.08 6.11
C TYR A 17 -3.39 7.39 5.40
N LEU A 18 -4.36 8.01 4.73
CA LEU A 18 -4.19 9.29 4.07
C LEU A 18 -3.96 10.42 5.08
N ASP A 19 -4.64 10.38 6.24
CA ASP A 19 -4.39 11.34 7.32
C ASP A 19 -3.04 11.07 8.02
N LEU A 20 -2.64 9.81 8.18
CA LEU A 20 -1.32 9.46 8.70
C LEU A 20 -0.20 10.02 7.81
N ALA A 21 -0.27 9.82 6.49
CA ALA A 21 0.69 10.39 5.55
C ALA A 21 0.72 11.92 5.62
N ARG A 22 -0.46 12.57 5.71
CA ARG A 22 -0.56 14.02 5.89
C ARG A 22 0.14 14.50 7.17
N ARG A 23 0.00 13.77 8.28
CA ARG A 23 0.68 14.11 9.55
C ARG A 23 2.19 13.97 9.45
N LEU A 24 2.68 12.91 8.78
CA LEU A 24 4.10 12.68 8.55
C LEU A 24 4.74 13.72 7.62
N GLN A 25 3.97 14.33 6.71
CA GLN A 25 4.44 15.37 5.80
C GLN A 25 4.79 16.69 6.53
N VAL A 26 4.26 16.92 7.73
CA VAL A 26 4.49 18.17 8.47
C VAL A 26 5.98 18.31 8.80
N GLY A 27 6.61 19.36 8.25
CA GLY A 27 8.04 19.63 8.44
C GLY A 27 8.95 18.85 7.47
N VAL A 28 8.39 18.08 6.54
CA VAL A 28 9.13 17.42 5.46
C VAL A 28 8.91 18.20 4.16
N GLU A 29 9.98 18.73 3.57
CA GLU A 29 9.90 19.57 2.36
C GLU A 29 9.90 18.77 1.04
N ARG A 30 10.24 17.47 1.11
CA ARG A 30 10.21 16.54 -0.03
C ARG A 30 8.95 15.67 -0.01
N PRO A 31 8.59 15.03 -1.14
CA PRO A 31 7.62 13.92 -1.14
C PRO A 31 7.97 12.88 -0.07
N LEU A 32 6.95 12.42 0.66
CA LEU A 32 7.10 11.20 1.47
C LEU A 32 7.30 10.01 0.55
N VAL A 33 8.28 9.17 0.87
CA VAL A 33 8.49 7.88 0.23
C VAL A 33 7.65 6.86 0.97
N VAL A 34 6.70 6.26 0.26
CA VAL A 34 5.73 5.32 0.85
C VAL A 34 5.79 3.98 0.15
N VAL A 35 5.80 2.91 0.93
CA VAL A 35 5.69 1.52 0.44
C VAL A 35 4.36 0.94 0.90
N ASP A 36 3.56 0.46 -0.05
CA ASP A 36 2.29 -0.24 0.18
C ASP A 36 2.49 -1.74 -0.14
N ILE A 37 2.65 -2.55 0.92
CA ILE A 37 2.89 -3.99 0.80
C ILE A 37 1.55 -4.71 0.67
N GLY A 38 1.43 -5.52 -0.38
CA GLY A 38 0.16 -6.15 -0.76
C GLY A 38 -0.88 -5.10 -1.19
N CYS A 39 -0.45 -4.19 -2.07
CA CYS A 39 -1.25 -3.03 -2.49
C CYS A 39 -2.53 -3.38 -3.27
N GLY A 40 -2.72 -4.65 -3.65
CA GLY A 40 -3.92 -5.13 -4.33
C GLY A 40 -4.18 -4.41 -5.66
N THR A 41 -5.39 -3.86 -5.83
CA THR A 41 -5.77 -3.08 -7.02
C THR A 41 -5.32 -1.61 -6.96
N GLY A 42 -4.43 -1.28 -6.01
CA GLY A 42 -3.70 0.00 -5.99
C GLY A 42 -4.50 1.22 -5.51
N GLU A 43 -5.63 1.02 -4.83
CA GLU A 43 -6.49 2.12 -4.42
C GLU A 43 -5.80 3.11 -3.46
N LEU A 44 -5.19 2.60 -2.39
CA LEU A 44 -4.44 3.43 -1.44
C LEU A 44 -3.21 4.04 -2.10
N ALA A 45 -2.44 3.23 -2.83
CA ALA A 45 -1.23 3.69 -3.51
C ALA A 45 -1.48 4.88 -4.46
N VAL A 46 -2.52 4.81 -5.29
CA VAL A 46 -2.92 5.92 -6.17
C VAL A 46 -3.40 7.13 -5.37
N ALA A 47 -4.16 6.92 -4.30
CA ALA A 47 -4.66 8.01 -3.45
C ALA A 47 -3.55 8.75 -2.68
N LEU A 48 -2.48 8.04 -2.31
CA LEU A 48 -1.25 8.60 -1.72
C LEU A 48 -0.42 9.35 -2.77
N ALA A 49 -0.24 8.77 -3.96
CA ALA A 49 0.47 9.44 -5.05
C ALA A 49 -0.24 10.73 -5.50
N ALA A 50 -1.58 10.74 -5.49
CA ALA A 50 -2.37 11.95 -5.75
C ALA A 50 -2.15 13.07 -4.71
N ARG A 51 -1.67 12.73 -3.51
CA ARG A 51 -1.28 13.68 -2.45
C ARG A 51 0.19 14.10 -2.50
N GLY A 52 0.93 13.68 -3.54
CA GLY A 52 2.32 14.07 -3.76
C GLY A 52 3.35 13.16 -3.08
N CYS A 53 2.94 12.00 -2.55
CA CYS A 53 3.88 10.98 -2.09
C CYS A 53 4.58 10.28 -3.27
N ALA A 54 5.84 9.88 -3.10
CA ALA A 54 6.54 8.96 -3.97
C ALA A 54 6.21 7.52 -3.55
N VAL A 55 5.32 6.86 -4.29
CA VAL A 55 4.72 5.59 -3.86
C VAL A 55 5.29 4.41 -4.64
N THR A 56 5.67 3.36 -3.90
CA THR A 56 5.91 2.02 -4.44
C THR A 56 4.85 1.06 -3.90
N GLY A 57 4.08 0.43 -4.79
CA GLY A 57 3.17 -0.66 -4.44
C GLY A 57 3.77 -2.00 -4.83
N VAL A 58 3.76 -2.97 -3.90
CA VAL A 58 4.19 -4.35 -4.17
C VAL A 58 3.00 -5.30 -3.99
N GLU A 59 2.80 -6.22 -4.92
CA GLU A 59 1.67 -7.16 -4.90
C GLU A 59 2.06 -8.48 -5.60
N PRO A 60 1.88 -9.64 -4.93
CA PRO A 60 2.26 -10.93 -5.52
C PRO A 60 1.26 -11.43 -6.57
N SER A 61 0.00 -10.98 -6.56
CA SER A 61 -1.01 -11.40 -7.54
C SER A 61 -0.90 -10.62 -8.86
N PRO A 62 -0.52 -11.27 -9.97
CA PRO A 62 -0.38 -10.58 -11.26
C PRO A 62 -1.71 -9.98 -11.75
N ALA A 63 -2.83 -10.62 -11.43
CA ALA A 63 -4.17 -10.17 -11.81
C ALA A 63 -4.57 -8.87 -11.08
N MET A 64 -4.29 -8.77 -9.78
CA MET A 64 -4.55 -7.56 -8.99
C MET A 64 -3.65 -6.42 -9.44
N LEU A 65 -2.37 -6.70 -9.68
CA LEU A 65 -1.41 -5.72 -10.17
C LEU A 65 -1.75 -5.21 -11.57
N ALA A 66 -2.27 -6.07 -12.45
CA ALA A 66 -2.78 -5.66 -13.76
C ALA A 66 -3.94 -4.66 -13.62
N ALA A 67 -4.87 -4.89 -12.68
CA ALA A 67 -5.94 -3.95 -12.37
C ALA A 67 -5.40 -2.63 -11.76
N ALA A 68 -4.39 -2.70 -10.89
CA ALA A 68 -3.74 -1.53 -10.32
C ALA A 68 -3.11 -0.63 -11.40
N ARG A 69 -2.38 -1.23 -12.36
CA ARG A 69 -1.67 -0.52 -13.43
C ARG A 69 -2.56 0.25 -14.39
N VAL A 70 -3.85 -0.09 -14.49
CA VAL A 70 -4.82 0.61 -15.36
C VAL A 70 -5.70 1.61 -14.61
N ARG A 71 -5.52 1.74 -13.28
CA ARG A 71 -6.28 2.70 -12.47
C ARG A 71 -5.91 4.14 -12.86
N PRO A 72 -6.85 5.10 -12.88
CA PRO A 72 -6.51 6.51 -13.10
C PRO A 72 -5.46 6.99 -12.09
N GLY A 73 -4.34 7.54 -12.56
CA GLY A 73 -3.22 7.97 -11.72
C GLY A 73 -2.18 6.89 -11.40
N ALA A 74 -2.34 5.66 -11.92
CA ALA A 74 -1.39 4.57 -11.75
C ALA A 74 -0.01 4.86 -12.37
N ASP A 75 0.08 5.79 -13.31
CA ASP A 75 1.33 6.29 -13.91
C ASP A 75 2.24 6.99 -12.89
N ARG A 76 1.69 7.38 -11.72
CA ARG A 76 2.43 8.04 -10.63
C ARG A 76 2.95 7.10 -9.56
N VAL A 77 2.69 5.79 -9.70
CA VAL A 77 3.08 4.77 -8.72
C VAL A 77 4.08 3.83 -9.36
N ARG A 78 5.13 3.47 -8.62
CA ARG A 78 6.04 2.38 -8.99
C ARG A 78 5.41 1.06 -8.57
N TRP A 79 5.23 0.14 -9.50
CA TRP A 79 4.58 -1.16 -9.26
C TRP A 79 5.60 -2.30 -9.30
N ILE A 80 5.68 -3.10 -8.23
CA ILE A 80 6.48 -4.32 -8.17
C ILE A 80 5.55 -5.53 -8.09
N GLU A 81 5.82 -6.53 -8.92
CA GLU A 81 5.21 -7.85 -8.81
C GLU A 81 6.07 -8.69 -7.87
N GLY A 82 5.51 -9.15 -6.76
CA GLY A 82 6.25 -9.88 -5.73
C GLY A 82 5.71 -9.62 -4.32
N ASP A 83 6.42 -10.12 -3.32
CA ASP A 83 6.18 -9.80 -1.91
C ASP A 83 7.22 -8.79 -1.38
N ALA A 84 7.25 -8.58 -0.07
CA ALA A 84 8.19 -7.65 0.55
C ALA A 84 9.66 -7.95 0.21
N SER A 85 10.06 -9.20 -0.03
CA SER A 85 11.43 -9.56 -0.38
C SER A 85 11.87 -9.05 -1.75
N ALA A 86 10.93 -8.65 -2.62
CA ALA A 86 11.21 -8.02 -3.91
C ALA A 86 11.51 -6.52 -3.80
N LEU A 87 11.39 -5.95 -2.59
CA LEU A 87 11.68 -4.54 -2.34
C LEU A 87 13.19 -4.33 -2.19
N GLU A 88 13.80 -3.65 -3.16
CA GLU A 88 15.18 -3.17 -3.05
C GLU A 88 15.19 -1.77 -2.41
N VAL A 89 14.84 -1.66 -1.12
CA VAL A 89 14.90 -0.40 -0.38
C VAL A 89 16.20 -0.33 0.41
N SER A 90 16.93 0.78 0.27
CA SER A 90 18.06 1.06 1.14
C SER A 90 17.54 1.63 2.47
N ASP A 91 18.15 1.20 3.59
CA ASP A 91 17.81 1.44 5.01
C ASP A 91 17.50 2.89 5.44
N ALA A 92 17.62 3.89 4.56
CA ALA A 92 17.46 5.31 4.87
C ALA A 92 16.43 6.07 4.03
N SER A 93 15.56 5.37 3.26
CA SER A 93 14.78 6.03 2.20
C SER A 93 13.26 6.01 2.31
N VAL A 94 12.64 5.34 3.29
CA VAL A 94 11.18 5.22 3.41
C VAL A 94 10.63 5.94 4.63
N ASP A 95 9.61 6.78 4.44
CA ASP A 95 8.97 7.52 5.53
C ASP A 95 7.73 6.80 6.10
N LEU A 96 7.10 5.93 5.30
CA LEU A 96 5.94 5.15 5.69
C LEU A 96 5.87 3.81 4.96
N VAL A 97 5.69 2.73 5.72
CA VAL A 97 5.33 1.40 5.19
C VAL A 97 3.93 1.06 5.69
N VAL A 98 3.06 0.61 4.79
CA VAL A 98 1.70 0.18 5.13
C VAL A 98 1.42 -1.21 4.59
N MET A 99 0.61 -1.95 5.34
CA MET A 99 -0.07 -3.16 4.89
C MET A 99 -1.53 -3.01 5.25
N THR A 100 -2.43 -3.11 4.28
CA THR A 100 -3.86 -2.81 4.50
C THR A 100 -4.75 -3.98 4.11
N GLY A 101 -5.94 -4.06 4.71
CA GLY A 101 -6.88 -5.16 4.45
C GLY A 101 -6.31 -6.54 4.81
N HIS A 102 -6.19 -7.41 3.81
CA HIS A 102 -5.95 -8.85 3.98
C HIS A 102 -4.48 -9.28 3.99
N VAL A 103 -3.53 -8.36 3.95
CA VAL A 103 -2.11 -8.69 3.79
C VAL A 103 -1.54 -9.38 5.03
N ALA A 104 -1.78 -8.83 6.22
CA ALA A 104 -1.20 -9.39 7.45
C ALA A 104 -1.68 -10.83 7.74
N GLN A 105 -2.93 -11.17 7.40
CA GLN A 105 -3.51 -12.50 7.68
C GLN A 105 -3.01 -13.60 6.75
N VAL A 106 -2.38 -13.26 5.61
CA VAL A 106 -1.80 -14.26 4.70
C VAL A 106 -0.36 -14.62 5.09
N ILE A 107 0.24 -13.88 6.02
CA ILE A 107 1.55 -14.19 6.60
C ILE A 107 1.33 -15.16 7.78
N SER A 108 1.50 -16.45 7.51
CA SER A 108 1.03 -17.53 8.39
C SER A 108 2.00 -17.98 9.48
N ASP A 109 3.27 -17.62 9.39
CA ASP A 109 4.32 -18.08 10.30
C ASP A 109 5.36 -16.99 10.61
N GLU A 110 6.15 -17.23 11.66
CA GLU A 110 7.13 -16.27 12.18
C GLU A 110 8.24 -15.98 11.17
N ASP A 111 8.67 -16.97 10.41
CA ASP A 111 9.75 -16.80 9.43
C ASP A 111 9.29 -15.91 8.27
N ALA A 112 8.04 -16.08 7.80
CA ALA A 112 7.42 -15.23 6.80
C ALA A 112 7.25 -13.78 7.30
N TRP A 113 6.87 -13.61 8.57
CA TRP A 113 6.81 -12.29 9.21
C TRP A 113 8.18 -11.64 9.30
N ARG A 114 9.19 -12.40 9.73
CA ARG A 114 10.57 -11.91 9.86
C ARG A 114 11.12 -11.48 8.50
N SER A 115 10.97 -12.33 7.48
CA SER A 115 11.36 -11.99 6.12
C SER A 115 10.69 -10.70 5.64
N THR A 116 9.40 -10.50 5.95
CA THR A 116 8.66 -9.30 5.56
C THR A 116 9.16 -8.03 6.26
N LEU A 117 9.54 -8.14 7.55
CA LEU A 117 9.96 -7.00 8.36
C LEU A 117 11.45 -6.66 8.23
N GLU A 118 12.27 -7.62 7.76
CA GLU A 118 13.71 -7.46 7.51
C GLU A 118 14.02 -7.10 6.04
N SER A 119 13.00 -6.99 5.17
CA SER A 119 13.10 -6.50 3.78
C SER A 119 13.11 -4.98 3.72
#